data_AF-A0AAV2J6Q2-F1
#
_entry.id   AF-A0AAV2J6Q2-F1
#
_cell.length_a   1.000
_cell.length_b   1.000
_cell.length_c   1.000
_cell.angle_alpha   90.00
_cell.angle_beta   90.00
_cell.angle_gamma   90.00
#
_symmetry.space_group_name_H-M   'P 1'
#
loop_
_entity.id
_entity.type
_entity.pdbx_description
1 polymer ?
#
loop_
_entity_poly.entity_id
_entity_poly.type
_entity_poly.pdbx_seq_one_letter_code
_entity_poly.pdbx_strand_id
1 'polypeptide(L)'
;MVWSGVDSTDCWTPWFDRDDPSGKGDYETIYHLRKENPGKICDKPHGMQVQTISGLPASSTGNSFYKNDLTTGFICRNRDQKNGRCLDYKVRFWCPCVPECWTQWFDVDDPTGTGDWETLTFLRLHYPGKICKRPLEIEAQTTAGVPAAATGQNFYRIDTDVGLICRNHEQKIHRQCFDYRVRFRCPYEFCYPQPCWTRWFDRDDPSGSGDWETLFALRAEFPGQICNSPLEIQVLTTSGNSVASTGNVITASNTAVGFICENKNQKKGKKCADFKVRFRCPDAFCSDDICWTSWYDRDDPSGTGDWELLTDLRKENPNQICDTPLYIDVRTVDTNQPITQTGQQHHIYSPTEGFACRNDAQKGCRCQDYKVRFGCPCNCTVHLEDPLQIYGP
;
A
#
# COMPACT_ATOMS: atom_id res chain seq x y z
N MET A 1 19.07 -13.53 24.09
CA MET A 1 19.68 -12.85 22.93
C MET A 1 19.00 -13.39 21.69
N VAL A 2 18.07 -12.61 21.14
CA VAL A 2 17.49 -12.86 19.82
C VAL A 2 17.90 -11.65 18.98
N TRP A 3 18.36 -11.95 17.77
CA TRP A 3 19.31 -11.18 17.00
C TRP A 3 18.81 -9.78 16.62
N SER A 4 19.61 -8.78 16.97
CA SER A 4 19.69 -7.49 16.29
C SER A 4 20.26 -7.71 14.88
N GLY A 5 19.49 -7.34 13.86
CA GLY A 5 19.95 -7.46 12.47
C GLY A 5 18.93 -6.92 11.46
N VAL A 6 18.43 -5.70 11.68
CA VAL A 6 17.79 -4.95 10.60
C VAL A 6 18.79 -3.87 10.20
N ASP A 7 19.74 -4.20 9.34
CA ASP A 7 20.54 -3.18 8.67
C ASP A 7 21.13 -3.69 7.35
N SER A 8 20.29 -3.69 6.32
CA SER A 8 20.67 -3.17 4.99
C SER A 8 19.38 -2.96 4.19
N THR A 9 18.86 -1.73 4.18
CA THR A 9 17.68 -1.33 3.38
C THR A 9 18.01 -1.18 1.89
N ASP A 10 19.26 -1.44 1.47
CA ASP A 10 19.71 -1.22 0.10
C ASP A 10 20.45 -2.45 -0.45
N CYS A 11 20.17 -2.83 -1.70
CA CYS A 11 20.79 -3.97 -2.40
C CYS A 11 21.26 -3.55 -3.78
N TRP A 12 22.22 -4.33 -4.26
CA TRP A 12 22.62 -4.29 -5.64
C TRP A 12 21.56 -4.95 -6.52
N THR A 13 21.17 -4.25 -7.59
CA THR A 13 20.46 -4.89 -8.70
C THR A 13 21.31 -6.02 -9.31
N PRO A 14 20.72 -6.90 -10.14
CA PRO A 14 21.49 -7.69 -11.10
C PRO A 14 22.40 -6.80 -11.96
N TRP A 15 23.39 -7.43 -12.60
CA TRP A 15 24.21 -6.76 -13.60
C TRP A 15 23.42 -6.58 -14.89
N PHE A 16 23.55 -5.41 -15.50
CA PHE A 16 23.02 -5.05 -16.80
C PHE A 16 24.15 -4.76 -17.77
N ASP A 17 24.00 -5.25 -18.98
CA ASP A 17 24.93 -5.15 -20.10
C ASP A 17 24.06 -5.02 -21.35
N ARG A 18 24.05 -3.84 -21.95
CA ARG A 18 23.10 -3.43 -22.99
C ARG A 18 23.80 -3.03 -24.28
N ASP A 19 25.03 -2.53 -24.23
CA ASP A 19 25.78 -2.11 -25.40
C ASP A 19 27.21 -2.64 -25.37
N ASP A 20 27.64 -3.29 -26.45
CA ASP A 20 29.02 -3.73 -26.58
C ASP A 20 29.92 -2.56 -27.02
N PRO A 21 31.26 -2.65 -26.92
CA PRO A 21 32.16 -1.55 -27.33
C PRO A 21 32.28 -1.37 -28.84
N SER A 22 31.41 -2.01 -29.65
CA SER A 22 31.41 -1.84 -31.10
C SER A 22 30.95 -0.43 -31.51
N GLY A 23 31.21 -0.04 -32.75
CA GLY A 23 30.86 1.29 -33.23
C GLY A 23 31.53 2.43 -32.43
N LYS A 24 30.74 3.19 -31.66
CA LYS A 24 31.17 4.44 -31.00
C LYS A 24 31.69 4.26 -29.57
N GLY A 25 31.64 3.06 -29.02
CA GLY A 25 32.00 2.75 -27.63
C GLY A 25 30.88 1.97 -26.95
N ASP A 26 30.95 1.87 -25.64
CA ASP A 26 30.03 1.12 -24.77
C ASP A 26 29.18 2.11 -23.94
N TYR A 27 27.86 1.93 -23.97
CA TYR A 27 26.85 2.87 -23.48
C TYR A 27 25.80 2.22 -22.57
N GLU A 28 26.17 1.97 -21.33
CA GLU A 28 25.30 1.55 -20.23
C GLU A 28 24.50 2.71 -19.59
N THR A 29 23.69 3.39 -20.40
CA THR A 29 22.90 4.55 -19.94
C THR A 29 21.66 4.14 -19.14
N ILE A 30 21.43 4.80 -18.00
CA ILE A 30 20.33 4.43 -17.08
C ILE A 30 18.94 4.59 -17.72
N TYR A 31 18.78 5.52 -18.66
CA TYR A 31 17.53 5.72 -19.40
C TYR A 31 17.15 4.49 -20.24
N HIS A 32 18.08 3.96 -21.04
CA HIS A 32 17.83 2.79 -21.87
C HIS A 32 17.68 1.54 -21.01
N LEU A 33 18.52 1.39 -19.99
CA LEU A 33 18.43 0.27 -19.05
C LEU A 33 17.07 0.18 -18.34
N ARG A 34 16.51 1.30 -17.88
CA ARG A 34 15.15 1.31 -17.29
C ARG A 34 14.05 0.98 -18.29
N LYS A 35 14.21 1.40 -19.54
CA LYS A 35 13.24 1.13 -20.61
C LYS A 35 13.23 -0.36 -20.98
N GLU A 36 14.41 -0.98 -21.02
CA GLU A 36 14.57 -2.41 -21.35
C GLU A 36 14.33 -3.32 -20.14
N ASN A 37 14.45 -2.80 -18.91
CA ASN A 37 14.22 -3.53 -17.66
C ASN A 37 13.21 -2.81 -16.73
N PRO A 38 11.93 -2.73 -17.09
CA PRO A 38 10.92 -2.00 -16.32
C PRO A 38 10.85 -2.50 -14.86
N GLY A 39 10.93 -1.57 -13.92
CA GLY A 39 10.81 -1.86 -12.48
C GLY A 39 12.01 -2.56 -11.83
N LYS A 40 13.07 -2.87 -12.58
CA LYS A 40 14.29 -3.53 -12.04
C LYS A 40 15.33 -2.54 -11.51
N ILE A 41 15.25 -1.28 -11.90
CA ILE A 41 16.15 -0.20 -11.45
C ILE A 41 15.30 0.89 -10.81
N CYS A 42 15.58 1.22 -9.54
CA CYS A 42 14.87 2.25 -8.80
C CYS A 42 15.02 3.65 -9.44
N ASP A 43 14.05 4.54 -9.23
CA ASP A 43 14.02 5.89 -9.81
C ASP A 43 15.20 6.77 -9.35
N LYS A 44 15.70 6.53 -8.13
CA LYS A 44 16.85 7.24 -7.55
C LYS A 44 17.83 6.24 -6.93
N PRO A 45 18.80 5.72 -7.70
CA PRO A 45 19.86 4.89 -7.16
C PRO A 45 20.70 5.64 -6.12
N HIS A 46 21.14 4.94 -5.09
CA HIS A 46 22.10 5.44 -4.09
C HIS A 46 23.55 5.25 -4.56
N GLY A 47 23.77 4.35 -5.51
CA GLY A 47 25.10 4.06 -6.03
C GLY A 47 25.05 3.29 -7.36
N MET A 48 26.20 3.18 -8.00
CA MET A 48 26.40 2.42 -9.23
C MET A 48 27.77 1.79 -9.18
N GLN A 49 27.83 0.53 -9.61
CA GLN A 49 29.07 -0.20 -9.80
C GLN A 49 29.22 -0.56 -11.27
N VAL A 50 30.44 -0.42 -11.76
CA VAL A 50 30.81 -0.71 -13.15
C VAL A 50 32.00 -1.65 -13.15
N GLN A 51 31.93 -2.72 -13.93
CA GLN A 51 33.04 -3.63 -14.15
C GLN A 51 33.01 -4.18 -15.57
N THR A 52 34.12 -4.71 -16.04
CA THR A 52 34.12 -5.43 -17.33
C THR A 52 33.26 -6.69 -17.25
N ILE A 53 32.91 -7.27 -18.39
CA ILE A 53 32.22 -8.58 -18.41
C ILE A 53 32.99 -9.65 -17.63
N SER A 54 34.33 -9.60 -17.68
CA SER A 54 35.26 -10.45 -16.93
C SER A 54 35.42 -10.11 -15.44
N GLY A 55 34.74 -9.07 -14.94
CA GLY A 55 34.70 -8.72 -13.51
C GLY A 55 35.81 -7.79 -13.04
N LEU A 56 36.59 -7.18 -13.93
CA LEU A 56 37.58 -6.19 -13.54
C LEU A 56 36.89 -4.86 -13.22
N PRO A 57 37.11 -4.25 -12.04
CA PRO A 57 36.54 -2.94 -11.72
C PRO A 57 36.93 -1.90 -12.77
N ALA A 58 35.99 -1.05 -13.18
CA ALA A 58 36.24 -0.09 -14.25
C ALA A 58 37.44 0.84 -13.95
N SER A 59 37.62 1.23 -12.69
CA SER A 59 38.76 2.04 -12.24
C SER A 59 40.13 1.40 -12.48
N SER A 60 40.21 0.08 -12.63
CA SER A 60 41.46 -0.67 -12.85
C SER A 60 41.79 -0.90 -14.33
N THR A 61 40.92 -0.49 -15.25
CA THR A 61 41.05 -0.81 -16.69
C THR A 61 41.90 0.17 -17.48
N GLY A 62 42.10 1.39 -16.97
CA GLY A 62 42.83 2.46 -17.67
C GLY A 62 42.06 3.09 -18.84
N ASN A 63 40.80 2.74 -19.07
CA ASN A 63 39.92 3.44 -20.00
C ASN A 63 39.47 4.79 -19.43
N SER A 64 39.26 5.78 -20.31
CA SER A 64 38.74 7.10 -19.96
C SER A 64 37.22 7.13 -20.12
N PHE A 65 36.49 7.42 -19.05
CA PHE A 65 35.03 7.39 -19.05
C PHE A 65 34.46 8.79 -19.31
N TYR A 66 33.59 8.90 -20.32
CA TYR A 66 32.90 10.17 -20.62
C TYR A 66 31.87 10.48 -19.54
N LYS A 67 31.15 9.45 -19.09
CA LYS A 67 30.18 9.53 -17.99
C LYS A 67 30.29 8.29 -17.11
N ASN A 68 30.18 8.52 -15.81
CA ASN A 68 30.13 7.50 -14.76
C ASN A 68 29.42 8.12 -13.54
N ASP A 69 28.12 8.36 -13.69
CA ASP A 69 27.30 9.04 -12.69
C ASP A 69 25.87 8.49 -12.69
N LEU A 70 25.14 8.69 -11.59
CA LEU A 70 23.81 8.10 -11.39
C LEU A 70 22.70 8.75 -12.23
N THR A 71 22.98 9.91 -12.86
CA THR A 71 21.99 10.61 -13.68
C THR A 71 22.01 10.10 -15.12
N THR A 72 23.21 9.83 -15.63
CA THR A 72 23.42 9.41 -17.02
C THR A 72 23.59 7.90 -17.14
N GLY A 73 24.20 7.25 -16.14
CA GLY A 73 24.73 5.89 -16.22
C GLY A 73 26.22 5.89 -16.56
N PHE A 74 26.67 4.85 -17.26
CA PHE A 74 28.06 4.70 -17.67
C PHE A 74 28.19 4.84 -19.19
N ILE A 75 29.20 5.61 -19.63
CA ILE A 75 29.50 5.80 -21.05
C ILE A 75 31.02 5.79 -21.24
N CYS A 76 31.50 4.79 -21.97
CA CYS A 76 32.84 4.75 -22.52
C CYS A 76 32.78 5.03 -24.02
N ARG A 77 33.47 6.06 -24.52
CA ARG A 77 33.51 6.34 -25.97
C ARG A 77 34.84 5.91 -26.55
N ASN A 78 34.81 5.20 -27.67
CA ASN A 78 36.01 4.72 -28.37
C ASN A 78 36.99 5.85 -28.70
N ARG A 79 36.47 7.05 -29.05
CA ARG A 79 37.25 8.25 -29.37
C ARG A 79 38.07 8.83 -28.22
N ASP A 80 37.69 8.52 -26.98
CA ASP A 80 38.37 9.04 -25.77
C ASP A 80 39.48 8.08 -25.29
N GLN A 81 39.63 6.91 -25.92
CA GLN A 81 40.58 5.87 -25.49
C GLN A 81 41.93 6.03 -26.20
N LYS A 82 43.03 5.89 -25.46
CA LYS A 82 44.40 5.88 -26.02
C LYS A 82 44.60 4.77 -27.05
N ASN A 83 43.97 3.62 -26.84
CA ASN A 83 44.03 2.46 -27.74
C ASN A 83 42.87 2.44 -28.75
N GLY A 84 42.07 3.51 -28.82
CA GLY A 84 40.97 3.67 -29.77
C GLY A 84 39.74 2.79 -29.53
N ARG A 85 39.70 1.99 -28.45
CA ARG A 85 38.58 1.11 -28.14
C ARG A 85 38.33 0.98 -26.65
N CYS A 86 37.06 1.02 -26.27
CA CYS A 86 36.59 0.68 -24.93
C CYS A 86 36.67 -0.83 -24.68
N LEU A 87 36.86 -1.21 -23.43
CA LEU A 87 36.49 -2.54 -22.97
C LEU A 87 34.96 -2.65 -22.88
N ASP A 88 34.51 -3.87 -22.68
CA ASP A 88 33.10 -4.25 -22.57
C ASP A 88 32.70 -4.28 -21.10
N TYR A 89 31.76 -3.42 -20.70
CA TYR A 89 31.37 -3.14 -19.33
C TYR A 89 29.91 -3.49 -19.07
N LYS A 90 29.66 -3.85 -17.82
CA LYS A 90 28.33 -4.03 -17.25
C LYS A 90 28.19 -3.19 -15.99
N VAL A 91 26.97 -2.75 -15.74
CA VAL A 91 26.62 -1.91 -14.59
C VAL A 91 25.61 -2.57 -13.67
N ARG A 92 25.66 -2.23 -12.39
CA ARG A 92 24.57 -2.50 -11.45
C ARG A 92 24.38 -1.32 -10.53
N PHE A 93 23.17 -1.16 -10.01
CA PHE A 93 22.77 -0.02 -9.20
C PHE A 93 22.53 -0.44 -7.77
N TRP A 94 22.91 0.41 -6.83
CA TRP A 94 22.57 0.26 -5.43
C TRP A 94 21.26 0.99 -5.21
N CYS A 95 20.21 0.23 -4.91
CA CYS A 95 18.85 0.73 -4.75
C CYS A 95 18.32 0.32 -3.38
N PRO A 96 17.37 1.07 -2.80
CA PRO A 96 16.56 0.56 -1.71
C PRO A 96 16.00 -0.81 -2.08
N CYS A 97 16.34 -1.83 -1.29
CA CYS A 97 15.55 -3.05 -1.30
C CYS A 97 14.24 -2.71 -0.61
N VAL A 98 13.16 -2.80 -1.36
CA VAL A 98 11.96 -3.37 -0.73
C VAL A 98 12.35 -4.81 -0.43
N PRO A 99 12.26 -5.28 0.83
CA PRO A 99 12.34 -6.72 1.06
C PRO A 99 11.30 -7.41 0.17
N GLU A 100 11.44 -8.69 -0.10
CA GLU A 100 10.54 -9.41 -1.01
C GLU A 100 10.11 -10.73 -0.38
N CYS A 101 9.01 -11.26 -0.87
CA CYS A 101 8.40 -12.47 -0.35
C CYS A 101 7.80 -13.29 -1.47
N TRP A 102 7.84 -14.60 -1.32
CA TRP A 102 7.08 -15.49 -2.17
C TRP A 102 5.66 -15.62 -1.63
N THR A 103 4.67 -15.57 -2.52
CA THR A 103 3.32 -16.02 -2.19
C THR A 103 3.32 -17.53 -1.90
N GLN A 104 2.20 -18.03 -1.40
CA GLN A 104 1.90 -19.46 -1.50
C GLN A 104 1.84 -19.93 -2.96
N TRP A 105 1.87 -21.24 -3.16
CA TRP A 105 1.59 -21.84 -4.47
C TRP A 105 0.09 -21.78 -4.77
N PHE A 106 -0.25 -21.52 -6.02
CA PHE A 106 -1.60 -21.44 -6.57
C PHE A 106 -1.74 -22.40 -7.75
N ASP A 107 -2.93 -22.97 -7.84
CA ASP A 107 -3.29 -24.07 -8.75
C ASP A 107 -4.82 -23.98 -8.92
N VAL A 108 -5.27 -23.65 -10.12
CA VAL A 108 -6.68 -23.39 -10.46
C VAL A 108 -7.17 -24.27 -11.60
N ASP A 109 -6.28 -24.64 -12.51
CA ASP A 109 -6.60 -25.44 -13.69
C ASP A 109 -5.83 -26.76 -13.66
N ASP A 110 -6.37 -27.78 -14.35
CA ASP A 110 -5.72 -29.08 -14.49
C ASP A 110 -5.36 -29.32 -15.96
N PRO A 111 -4.51 -30.30 -16.31
CA PRO A 111 -4.06 -30.49 -17.70
C PRO A 111 -5.13 -31.15 -18.59
N THR A 112 -6.39 -31.24 -18.17
CA THR A 112 -7.47 -31.79 -18.99
C THR A 112 -7.87 -30.81 -20.11
N GLY A 113 -8.64 -31.29 -21.08
CA GLY A 113 -9.05 -30.47 -22.22
C GLY A 113 -7.85 -29.96 -23.04
N THR A 114 -7.60 -28.65 -22.99
CA THR A 114 -6.69 -27.96 -23.93
C THR A 114 -5.27 -27.76 -23.41
N GLY A 115 -5.01 -28.00 -22.13
CA GLY A 115 -3.74 -27.68 -21.49
C GLY A 115 -3.94 -27.39 -20.02
N ASP A 116 -2.91 -26.83 -19.39
CA ASP A 116 -2.95 -26.35 -18.02
C ASP A 116 -2.69 -24.83 -18.02
N TRP A 117 -3.61 -24.08 -17.41
CA TRP A 117 -3.78 -22.64 -17.56
C TRP A 117 -3.79 -21.88 -16.22
N GLU A 118 -2.63 -21.83 -15.57
CA GLU A 118 -2.36 -21.00 -14.39
C GLU A 118 -2.19 -19.50 -14.71
N THR A 119 -3.20 -18.89 -15.32
CA THR A 119 -3.15 -17.48 -15.74
C THR A 119 -3.37 -16.52 -14.56
N LEU A 120 -2.62 -15.42 -14.53
CA LEU A 120 -2.68 -14.44 -13.46
C LEU A 120 -4.08 -13.82 -13.27
N THR A 121 -4.84 -13.65 -14.36
CA THR A 121 -6.21 -13.14 -14.28
C THR A 121 -7.13 -14.11 -13.55
N PHE A 122 -7.13 -15.40 -13.90
CA PHE A 122 -7.95 -16.41 -13.20
C PHE A 122 -7.48 -16.62 -11.76
N LEU A 123 -6.17 -16.68 -11.53
CA LEU A 123 -5.61 -16.80 -10.19
C LEU A 123 -6.05 -15.66 -9.26
N ARG A 124 -6.10 -14.40 -9.75
CA ARG A 124 -6.58 -13.26 -8.96
C ARG A 124 -8.08 -13.29 -8.69
N LEU A 125 -8.87 -13.86 -9.59
CA LEU A 125 -10.31 -14.05 -9.37
C LEU A 125 -10.57 -15.12 -8.31
N HIS A 126 -9.84 -16.25 -8.36
CA HIS A 126 -9.98 -17.35 -7.40
C HIS A 126 -9.35 -17.05 -6.04
N TYR A 127 -8.27 -16.25 -6.00
CA TYR A 127 -7.56 -15.88 -4.78
C TYR A 127 -7.47 -14.35 -4.61
N PRO A 128 -8.61 -13.67 -4.35
CA PRO A 128 -8.66 -12.22 -4.26
C PRO A 128 -7.73 -11.70 -3.17
N GLY A 129 -6.90 -10.71 -3.53
CA GLY A 129 -5.94 -10.07 -2.61
C GLY A 129 -4.76 -10.94 -2.19
N LYS A 130 -4.60 -12.16 -2.73
CA LYS A 130 -3.47 -13.07 -2.39
C LYS A 130 -2.26 -12.94 -3.32
N ILE A 131 -2.40 -12.19 -4.41
CA ILE A 131 -1.32 -11.91 -5.36
C ILE A 131 -1.21 -10.39 -5.54
N CYS A 132 0.00 -9.85 -5.40
CA CYS A 132 0.25 -8.42 -5.56
C CYS A 132 -0.13 -7.92 -6.96
N LYS A 133 -0.49 -6.63 -7.07
CA LYS A 133 -0.91 -6.00 -8.34
C LYS A 133 0.16 -6.07 -9.44
N ARG A 134 1.44 -6.08 -9.07
CA ARG A 134 2.57 -6.26 -10.01
C ARG A 134 3.57 -7.26 -9.44
N PRO A 135 3.46 -8.55 -9.80
CA PRO A 135 4.47 -9.55 -9.45
C PRO A 135 5.84 -9.19 -10.03
N LEU A 136 6.89 -9.52 -9.28
CA LEU A 136 8.27 -9.22 -9.64
C LEU A 136 8.96 -10.39 -10.35
N GLU A 137 8.52 -11.60 -10.03
CA GLU A 137 9.02 -12.88 -10.53
C GLU A 137 7.90 -13.94 -10.44
N ILE A 138 7.95 -14.95 -11.30
CA ILE A 138 7.07 -16.13 -11.25
C ILE A 138 7.94 -17.38 -11.15
N GLU A 139 7.52 -18.31 -10.31
CA GLU A 139 8.02 -19.69 -10.31
C GLU A 139 6.87 -20.64 -10.65
N ALA A 140 7.20 -21.68 -11.42
CA ALA A 140 6.27 -22.75 -11.75
C ALA A 140 6.91 -24.12 -11.52
N GLN A 141 6.11 -25.05 -11.00
CA GLN A 141 6.50 -26.44 -10.81
C GLN A 141 5.28 -27.34 -10.97
N THR A 142 5.49 -28.62 -11.24
CA THR A 142 4.38 -29.58 -11.20
C THR A 142 3.81 -29.68 -9.79
N THR A 143 2.59 -30.18 -9.63
CA THR A 143 2.01 -30.46 -8.31
C THR A 143 2.84 -31.44 -7.48
N ALA A 144 3.65 -32.28 -8.14
CA ALA A 144 4.67 -33.14 -7.52
C ALA A 144 6.00 -32.43 -7.14
N GLY A 145 6.14 -31.14 -7.43
CA GLY A 145 7.31 -30.32 -7.07
C GLY A 145 8.48 -30.35 -8.06
N VAL A 146 8.26 -30.84 -9.29
CA VAL A 146 9.31 -30.80 -10.33
C VAL A 146 9.32 -29.42 -10.98
N PRO A 147 10.44 -28.66 -10.96
CA PRO A 147 10.50 -27.34 -11.58
C PRO A 147 10.11 -27.40 -13.07
N ALA A 148 9.33 -26.43 -13.54
CA ALA A 148 8.83 -26.41 -14.92
C ALA A 148 9.95 -26.55 -15.96
N ALA A 149 11.07 -25.85 -15.77
CA ALA A 149 12.25 -25.93 -16.63
C ALA A 149 12.89 -27.33 -16.72
N ALA A 150 12.68 -28.19 -15.72
CA ALA A 150 13.21 -29.56 -15.68
C ALA A 150 12.28 -30.60 -16.31
N THR A 151 11.04 -30.24 -16.64
CA THR A 151 10.05 -31.18 -17.18
C THR A 151 10.24 -31.51 -18.66
N GLY A 152 10.94 -30.65 -19.41
CA GLY A 152 11.09 -30.78 -20.86
C GLY A 152 9.83 -30.46 -21.67
N GLN A 153 8.76 -29.96 -21.03
CA GLN A 153 7.53 -29.52 -21.71
C GLN A 153 7.70 -28.14 -22.35
N ASN A 154 6.94 -27.89 -23.41
CA ASN A 154 6.95 -26.63 -24.13
C ASN A 154 5.91 -25.68 -23.55
N PHE A 155 6.33 -24.51 -23.06
CA PHE A 155 5.43 -23.53 -22.46
C PHE A 155 5.14 -22.40 -23.45
N TYR A 156 3.86 -22.07 -23.62
CA TYR A 156 3.47 -20.91 -24.43
C TYR A 156 3.85 -19.60 -23.72
N ARG A 157 3.62 -19.54 -22.40
CA ARG A 157 4.00 -18.42 -21.52
C ARG A 157 4.35 -18.92 -20.13
N ILE A 158 5.32 -18.25 -19.52
CA ILE A 158 5.66 -18.34 -18.09
C ILE A 158 6.27 -16.99 -17.69
N ASP A 159 5.40 -16.05 -17.31
CA ASP A 159 5.82 -14.70 -16.95
C ASP A 159 4.86 -14.06 -15.94
N THR A 160 5.26 -12.91 -15.40
CA THR A 160 4.54 -12.19 -14.34
C THR A 160 3.32 -11.42 -14.81
N ASP A 161 3.12 -11.28 -16.13
CA ASP A 161 2.00 -10.53 -16.70
C ASP A 161 0.84 -11.47 -17.06
N VAL A 162 1.17 -12.67 -17.54
CA VAL A 162 0.20 -13.66 -18.01
C VAL A 162 0.02 -14.82 -17.02
N GLY A 163 1.06 -15.24 -16.29
CA GLY A 163 1.08 -16.48 -15.53
C GLY A 163 1.74 -17.63 -16.31
N LEU A 164 1.31 -18.86 -16.08
CA LEU A 164 1.74 -20.03 -16.85
C LEU A 164 0.64 -20.49 -17.81
N ILE A 165 1.04 -20.81 -19.04
CA ILE A 165 0.18 -21.45 -20.03
C ILE A 165 0.97 -22.60 -20.67
N CYS A 166 0.54 -23.82 -20.39
CA CYS A 166 0.96 -25.02 -21.09
C CYS A 166 -0.20 -25.52 -21.96
N ARG A 167 0.04 -25.80 -23.25
CA ARG A 167 -1.00 -26.30 -24.17
C ARG A 167 -0.73 -27.73 -24.58
N ASN A 168 -1.74 -28.60 -24.46
CA ASN A 168 -1.61 -30.03 -24.76
C ASN A 168 -1.12 -30.30 -26.19
N HIS A 169 -1.65 -29.57 -27.18
CA HIS A 169 -1.30 -29.75 -28.59
C HIS A 169 0.14 -29.32 -28.94
N GLU A 170 0.80 -28.53 -28.09
CA GLU A 170 2.18 -28.08 -28.28
C GLU A 170 3.19 -29.05 -27.64
N GLN A 171 2.72 -30.09 -26.91
CA GLN A 171 3.57 -31.07 -26.24
C GLN A 171 3.98 -32.21 -27.17
N LYS A 172 5.30 -32.40 -27.33
CA LYS A 172 5.86 -33.48 -28.16
C LYS A 172 5.82 -34.84 -27.47
N ILE A 173 6.04 -34.85 -26.15
CA ILE A 173 6.11 -36.05 -25.32
C ILE A 173 4.80 -36.14 -24.54
N HIS A 174 4.17 -37.31 -24.53
CA HIS A 174 2.84 -37.60 -23.93
C HIS A 174 1.63 -36.81 -24.48
N ARG A 175 1.84 -35.76 -25.31
CA ARG A 175 0.79 -34.91 -25.91
C ARG A 175 -0.18 -34.29 -24.88
N GLN A 176 0.28 -34.17 -23.64
CA GLN A 176 -0.47 -33.59 -22.54
C GLN A 176 0.51 -32.86 -21.63
N CYS A 177 0.08 -31.71 -21.12
CA CYS A 177 0.78 -30.98 -20.07
C CYS A 177 0.81 -31.79 -18.78
N PHE A 178 1.85 -31.59 -17.97
CA PHE A 178 1.75 -31.92 -16.55
C PHE A 178 0.83 -30.92 -15.87
N ASP A 179 0.43 -31.28 -14.67
CA ASP A 179 -0.35 -30.47 -13.75
C ASP A 179 0.60 -29.54 -13.00
N TYR A 180 0.54 -28.22 -13.26
CA TYR A 180 1.41 -27.20 -12.71
C TYR A 180 0.71 -26.32 -11.69
N ARG A 181 1.53 -25.79 -10.79
CA ARG A 181 1.17 -24.73 -9.86
C ARG A 181 2.20 -23.63 -9.93
N VAL A 182 1.78 -22.40 -9.69
CA VAL A 182 2.63 -21.21 -9.77
C VAL A 182 2.68 -20.46 -8.44
N ARG A 183 3.76 -19.73 -8.21
CA ARG A 183 3.83 -18.72 -7.15
C ARG A 183 4.52 -17.48 -7.66
N PHE A 184 4.26 -16.36 -7.00
CA PHE A 184 4.75 -15.06 -7.41
C PHE A 184 5.63 -14.46 -6.33
N ARG A 185 6.68 -13.76 -6.75
CA ARG A 185 7.45 -12.93 -5.86
C ARG A 185 6.83 -11.54 -5.82
N CYS A 186 6.52 -11.07 -4.62
CA CYS A 186 5.88 -9.81 -4.37
C CYS A 186 6.75 -8.91 -3.48
N PRO A 187 6.55 -7.58 -3.53
CA PRO A 187 7.14 -6.68 -2.55
C PRO A 187 6.77 -7.11 -1.12
N TYR A 188 7.67 -6.95 -0.16
CA TYR A 188 7.46 -7.36 1.24
C TYR A 188 6.27 -6.66 1.88
N GLU A 189 6.04 -5.39 1.55
CA GLU A 189 4.83 -4.64 1.94
C GLU A 189 3.54 -5.37 1.57
N PHE A 190 3.54 -6.23 0.55
CA PHE A 190 2.38 -7.05 0.20
C PHE A 190 2.19 -8.24 1.15
N CYS A 191 3.26 -8.97 1.49
CA CYS A 191 3.13 -10.14 2.38
C CYS A 191 3.12 -9.78 3.87
N TYR A 192 3.67 -8.62 4.19
CA TYR A 192 3.78 -8.08 5.54
C TYR A 192 3.34 -6.61 5.47
N PRO A 193 2.05 -6.35 5.21
CA PRO A 193 1.54 -4.99 5.20
C PRO A 193 1.89 -4.32 6.52
N GLN A 194 2.63 -3.21 6.45
CA GLN A 194 2.91 -2.44 7.64
C GLN A 194 1.58 -2.00 8.25
N PRO A 195 1.39 -2.16 9.58
CA PRO A 195 0.16 -1.74 10.21
C PRO A 195 -0.04 -0.25 9.93
N CYS A 196 -1.25 0.13 9.51
CA CYS A 196 -1.58 1.50 9.14
C CYS A 196 -1.55 2.42 10.38
N TRP A 197 -0.37 2.92 10.73
CA TRP A 197 -0.17 3.88 11.80
C TRP A 197 -0.17 5.30 11.24
N THR A 198 -0.91 6.19 11.89
CA THR A 198 -0.76 7.63 11.64
C THR A 198 0.65 8.08 12.02
N ARG A 199 1.01 9.30 11.59
CA ARG A 199 2.13 10.01 12.20
C ARG A 199 1.89 10.22 13.71
N TRP A 200 2.94 10.63 14.42
CA TRP A 200 2.81 11.12 15.78
C TRP A 200 2.17 12.51 15.80
N PHE A 201 1.30 12.72 16.77
CA PHE A 201 0.64 13.98 17.08
C PHE A 201 0.96 14.36 18.52
N ASP A 202 1.16 15.64 18.71
CA ASP A 202 1.56 16.30 19.95
C ASP A 202 0.97 17.69 19.84
N ARG A 203 0.04 18.02 20.74
CA ARG A 203 -0.87 19.13 20.61
C ARG A 203 -0.98 19.94 21.89
N ASP A 204 -0.67 19.35 23.03
CA ASP A 204 -0.81 19.99 24.33
C ASP A 204 0.36 19.67 25.27
N ASP A 205 1.24 20.65 25.46
CA ASP A 205 2.32 20.56 26.45
C ASP A 205 1.77 20.33 27.88
N PRO A 206 2.53 19.71 28.81
CA PRO A 206 2.12 19.43 30.19
C PRO A 206 1.94 20.66 31.10
N SER A 207 1.89 21.86 30.50
CA SER A 207 1.69 23.14 31.16
C SER A 207 0.25 23.27 31.69
N GLY A 208 0.07 24.06 32.76
CA GLY A 208 -1.25 24.21 33.38
C GLY A 208 -1.78 22.90 34.01
N SER A 209 -2.81 22.30 33.42
CA SER A 209 -3.64 21.25 34.05
C SER A 209 -3.19 19.82 33.80
N GLY A 210 -2.32 19.59 32.82
CA GLY A 210 -1.93 18.27 32.37
C GLY A 210 -1.43 18.31 30.94
N ASP A 211 -1.32 17.14 30.33
CA ASP A 211 -0.97 16.90 28.92
C ASP A 211 -2.16 16.16 28.28
N TRP A 212 -2.75 16.78 27.27
CA TRP A 212 -4.09 16.45 26.76
C TRP A 212 -4.12 16.15 25.26
N GLU A 213 -3.79 14.91 24.92
CA GLU A 213 -3.84 14.39 23.56
C GLU A 213 -5.17 13.71 23.22
N THR A 214 -6.26 14.47 23.39
CA THR A 214 -7.61 13.96 23.14
C THR A 214 -7.88 13.79 21.66
N LEU A 215 -8.51 12.67 21.27
CA LEU A 215 -8.80 12.34 19.88
C LEU A 215 -9.70 13.40 19.22
N PHE A 216 -10.65 13.96 19.97
CA PHE A 216 -11.51 15.04 19.50
C PHE A 216 -10.70 16.30 19.10
N ALA A 217 -9.82 16.78 20.00
CA ALA A 217 -9.00 17.96 19.73
C ALA A 217 -8.01 17.71 18.58
N LEU A 218 -7.39 16.52 18.57
CA LEU A 218 -6.46 16.13 17.52
C LEU A 218 -7.11 16.09 16.13
N ARG A 219 -8.34 15.59 16.01
CA ARG A 219 -9.07 15.61 14.72
C ARG A 219 -9.48 17.01 14.29
N ALA A 220 -9.80 17.88 15.25
CA ALA A 220 -10.13 19.27 14.95
C ALA A 220 -8.91 20.03 14.41
N GLU A 221 -7.73 19.78 14.98
CA GLU A 221 -6.48 20.42 14.57
C GLU A 221 -5.85 19.79 13.32
N PHE A 222 -6.00 18.48 13.14
CA PHE A 222 -5.45 17.70 12.04
C PHE A 222 -6.54 16.97 11.23
N PRO A 223 -7.42 17.70 10.52
CA PRO A 223 -8.55 17.11 9.82
C PRO A 223 -8.09 16.11 8.75
N GLY A 224 -8.71 14.92 8.74
CA GLY A 224 -8.43 13.85 7.76
C GLY A 224 -7.14 13.07 8.00
N GLN A 225 -6.31 13.44 8.97
CA GLN A 225 -5.04 12.74 9.25
C GLN A 225 -5.17 11.58 10.25
N ILE A 226 -6.36 11.42 10.86
CA ILE A 226 -6.67 10.35 11.81
C ILE A 226 -8.01 9.75 11.38
N CYS A 227 -8.06 8.43 11.17
CA CYS A 227 -9.29 7.71 10.83
C CYS A 227 -10.39 7.93 11.87
N ASN A 228 -11.66 7.79 11.45
CA ASN A 228 -12.84 7.98 12.31
C ASN A 228 -12.96 6.92 13.43
N SER A 229 -12.41 5.74 13.22
CA SER A 229 -12.45 4.63 14.20
C SER A 229 -11.07 3.99 14.36
N PRO A 230 -10.19 4.56 15.20
CA PRO A 230 -8.89 3.98 15.48
C PRO A 230 -9.02 2.61 16.17
N LEU A 231 -8.16 1.69 15.76
CA LEU A 231 -8.08 0.34 16.27
C LEU A 231 -7.13 0.23 17.46
N GLU A 232 -6.12 1.09 17.53
CA GLU A 232 -5.12 1.11 18.59
C GLU A 232 -4.57 2.52 18.81
N ILE A 233 -4.09 2.80 20.02
CA ILE A 233 -3.35 4.03 20.34
C ILE A 233 -1.96 3.64 20.87
N GLN A 234 -0.94 4.34 20.41
CA GLN A 234 0.40 4.28 20.97
C GLN A 234 0.77 5.65 21.53
N VAL A 235 1.52 5.62 22.62
CA VAL A 235 1.91 6.81 23.37
C VAL A 235 3.36 6.70 23.77
N LEU A 236 4.12 7.76 23.52
CA LEU A 236 5.49 7.95 23.97
C LEU A 236 5.64 9.35 24.51
N THR A 237 6.68 9.59 25.31
CA THR A 237 7.10 10.97 25.53
C THR A 237 7.61 11.58 24.23
N THR A 238 7.67 12.90 24.13
CA THR A 238 8.29 13.59 22.98
C THR A 238 9.74 13.15 22.75
N SER A 239 10.44 12.82 23.84
CA SER A 239 11.78 12.20 23.89
C SER A 239 11.85 10.70 23.58
N GLY A 240 10.72 10.03 23.31
CA GLY A 240 10.67 8.62 22.87
C GLY A 240 10.62 7.58 23.99
N ASN A 241 10.45 7.98 25.25
CA ASN A 241 10.35 7.06 26.37
C ASN A 241 8.94 6.47 26.49
N SER A 242 8.83 5.25 27.01
CA SER A 242 7.52 4.62 27.27
C SER A 242 6.80 5.33 28.41
N VAL A 243 5.46 5.32 28.37
CA VAL A 243 4.62 5.86 29.46
C VAL A 243 4.99 5.27 30.81
N ALA A 244 5.20 3.95 30.89
CA ALA A 244 5.56 3.25 32.12
C ALA A 244 6.85 3.79 32.77
N SER A 245 7.83 4.19 31.95
CA SER A 245 9.12 4.69 32.44
C SER A 245 9.02 6.06 33.14
N THR A 246 8.00 6.84 32.84
CA THR A 246 7.78 8.18 33.43
C THR A 246 7.29 8.10 34.88
N GLY A 247 6.60 7.01 35.23
CA GLY A 247 5.88 6.87 36.49
C GLY A 247 4.70 7.84 36.65
N ASN A 248 4.22 8.46 35.56
CA ASN A 248 3.00 9.26 35.57
C ASN A 248 1.75 8.40 35.68
N VAL A 249 0.74 8.89 36.42
CA VAL A 249 -0.57 8.28 36.53
C VAL A 249 -1.43 8.74 35.36
N ILE A 250 -1.81 7.81 34.48
CA ILE A 250 -2.55 8.11 33.26
C ILE A 250 -4.04 8.02 33.51
N THR A 251 -4.78 9.06 33.11
CA THR A 251 -6.22 9.18 33.33
C THR A 251 -7.01 8.49 32.22
N ALA A 252 -6.56 8.65 30.97
CA ALA A 252 -7.12 7.92 29.82
C ALA A 252 -6.01 7.60 28.81
N SER A 253 -6.12 6.44 28.16
CA SER A 253 -5.26 6.01 27.06
C SER A 253 -5.99 4.96 26.24
N ASN A 254 -6.88 5.39 25.35
CA ASN A 254 -7.67 4.50 24.50
C ASN A 254 -8.11 5.21 23.21
N THR A 255 -8.66 4.46 22.27
CA THR A 255 -9.04 4.97 20.94
C THR A 255 -10.33 5.77 20.91
N ALA A 256 -11.13 5.78 21.98
CA ALA A 256 -12.34 6.58 22.06
C ALA A 256 -12.06 8.01 22.54
N VAL A 257 -11.16 8.14 23.52
CA VAL A 257 -10.84 9.42 24.18
C VAL A 257 -9.54 10.02 23.67
N GLY A 258 -8.56 9.21 23.28
CA GLY A 258 -7.17 9.62 23.08
C GLY A 258 -6.33 9.35 24.33
N PHE A 259 -5.46 10.28 24.69
CA PHE A 259 -4.60 10.19 25.86
C PHE A 259 -4.76 11.42 26.76
N ILE A 260 -4.80 11.19 28.08
CA ILE A 260 -4.94 12.24 29.08
C ILE A 260 -4.04 11.92 30.28
N CYS A 261 -3.13 12.83 30.58
CA CYS A 261 -2.40 12.88 31.84
C CYS A 261 -2.76 14.17 32.58
N GLU A 262 -3.38 14.08 33.76
CA GLU A 262 -3.70 15.27 34.56
C GLU A 262 -2.65 15.52 35.65
N ASN A 263 -2.17 16.76 35.77
CA ASN A 263 -1.21 17.17 36.78
C ASN A 263 -1.74 16.94 38.21
N LYS A 264 -3.06 17.09 38.44
CA LYS A 264 -3.70 16.90 39.75
C LYS A 264 -3.66 15.44 40.25
N ASN A 265 -3.55 14.47 39.34
CA ASN A 265 -3.52 13.04 39.66
C ASN A 265 -2.07 12.54 39.91
N GLN A 266 -1.07 13.41 39.73
CA GLN A 266 0.33 13.07 39.95
C GLN A 266 0.74 13.21 41.42
N LYS A 267 1.82 12.53 41.80
CA LYS A 267 2.41 12.69 43.14
C LYS A 267 2.76 14.16 43.39
N LYS A 268 2.62 14.61 44.64
CA LYS A 268 2.88 16.00 45.04
C LYS A 268 4.24 16.51 44.51
N GLY A 269 4.21 17.58 43.73
CA GLY A 269 5.40 18.20 43.13
C GLY A 269 5.86 17.59 41.79
N LYS A 270 5.19 16.55 41.29
CA LYS A 270 5.41 16.03 39.92
C LYS A 270 4.34 16.56 38.96
N LYS A 271 4.74 16.77 37.72
CA LYS A 271 3.87 17.06 36.58
C LYS A 271 3.84 15.87 35.63
N CYS A 272 2.87 15.87 34.73
CA CYS A 272 2.90 15.02 33.56
C CYS A 272 4.18 15.26 32.76
N ALA A 273 4.74 14.19 32.22
CA ALA A 273 5.66 14.31 31.11
C ALA A 273 4.90 14.82 29.88
N ASP A 274 5.69 15.24 28.90
CA ASP A 274 5.24 15.73 27.61
C ASP A 274 5.08 14.54 26.66
N PHE A 275 3.85 14.25 26.22
CA PHE A 275 3.52 13.05 25.47
C PHE A 275 3.05 13.33 24.06
N LYS A 276 3.35 12.39 23.16
CA LYS A 276 2.83 12.33 21.81
C LYS A 276 2.12 11.01 21.57
N VAL A 277 1.08 11.05 20.75
CA VAL A 277 0.25 9.90 20.42
C VAL A 277 0.23 9.59 18.93
N ARG A 278 0.00 8.33 18.58
CA ARG A 278 -0.39 7.95 17.22
C ARG A 278 -1.44 6.85 17.28
N PHE A 279 -2.17 6.70 16.18
CA PHE A 279 -3.30 5.80 16.10
C PHE A 279 -3.08 4.77 15.01
N ARG A 280 -3.45 3.51 15.28
CA ARG A 280 -3.55 2.50 14.24
C ARG A 280 -4.94 2.59 13.65
N CYS A 281 -4.99 2.75 12.34
CA CYS A 281 -6.22 2.80 11.57
C CYS A 281 -6.45 1.47 10.84
N PRO A 282 -7.66 1.22 10.34
CA PRO A 282 -7.89 0.15 9.37
C PRO A 282 -6.95 0.31 8.18
N ASP A 283 -6.42 -0.79 7.62
CA ASP A 283 -5.39 -0.74 6.56
C ASP A 283 -5.84 0.06 5.32
N ALA A 284 -7.14 0.06 5.05
CA ALA A 284 -7.74 0.84 3.99
C ALA A 284 -7.57 2.37 4.18
N PHE A 285 -7.31 2.85 5.41
CA PHE A 285 -7.02 4.26 5.66
C PHE A 285 -5.68 4.69 5.07
N CYS A 286 -4.72 3.78 5.02
CA CYS A 286 -3.41 4.00 4.43
C CYS A 286 -3.30 3.45 2.99
N SER A 287 -4.40 2.94 2.44
CA SER A 287 -4.44 2.40 1.08
C SER A 287 -4.86 3.50 0.09
N ASP A 288 -4.19 3.58 -1.06
CA ASP A 288 -4.36 4.67 -2.04
C ASP A 288 -5.68 4.64 -2.84
N ASP A 289 -6.55 3.64 -2.66
CA ASP A 289 -7.74 3.43 -3.50
C ASP A 289 -9.05 3.59 -2.69
N ILE A 290 -9.41 4.84 -2.35
CA ILE A 290 -10.71 5.23 -1.77
C ILE A 290 -11.62 5.79 -2.86
N CYS A 291 -12.77 5.17 -3.05
CA CYS A 291 -13.80 5.60 -3.97
C CYS A 291 -14.97 6.20 -3.19
N TRP A 292 -15.26 7.47 -3.46
CA TRP A 292 -16.38 8.17 -2.85
C TRP A 292 -17.67 7.89 -3.59
N THR A 293 -18.73 7.61 -2.85
CA THR A 293 -20.09 7.58 -3.39
C THR A 293 -20.53 8.97 -3.87
N SER A 294 -21.66 9.01 -4.56
CA SER A 294 -22.47 10.23 -4.67
C SER A 294 -22.85 10.77 -3.29
N TRP A 295 -23.26 12.04 -3.26
CA TRP A 295 -23.88 12.64 -2.09
C TRP A 295 -25.32 12.14 -1.93
N TYR A 296 -25.71 11.93 -0.68
CA TYR A 296 -27.05 11.55 -0.25
C TYR A 296 -27.56 12.60 0.73
N ASP A 297 -28.83 12.94 0.57
CA ASP A 297 -29.56 13.97 1.29
C ASP A 297 -31.00 13.48 1.33
N ARG A 298 -31.38 12.89 2.46
CA ARG A 298 -32.60 12.12 2.66
C ARG A 298 -33.58 12.87 3.56
N ASP A 299 -33.08 13.59 4.56
CA ASP A 299 -33.89 14.17 5.63
C ASP A 299 -33.55 15.64 5.88
N ASP A 300 -34.48 16.53 5.55
CA ASP A 300 -34.38 17.95 5.90
C ASP A 300 -34.40 18.15 7.44
N PRO A 301 -33.85 19.26 7.97
CA PRO A 301 -33.75 19.55 9.42
C PRO A 301 -35.09 19.84 10.15
N SER A 302 -36.20 19.38 9.58
CA SER A 302 -37.55 19.49 10.09
C SER A 302 -37.80 18.53 11.27
N GLY A 303 -38.87 18.77 12.05
CA GLY A 303 -39.21 17.88 13.16
C GLY A 303 -38.09 17.76 14.23
N THR A 304 -37.54 16.56 14.39
CA THR A 304 -36.59 16.21 15.46
C THR A 304 -35.13 16.52 15.13
N GLY A 305 -34.80 16.83 13.88
CA GLY A 305 -33.42 17.02 13.45
C GLY A 305 -33.26 16.75 11.96
N ASP A 306 -32.04 16.41 11.58
CA ASP A 306 -31.64 15.98 10.25
C ASP A 306 -30.93 14.62 10.40
N TRP A 307 -31.42 13.61 9.67
CA TRP A 307 -31.08 12.20 9.86
C TRP A 307 -30.70 11.48 8.55
N GLU A 308 -29.39 11.40 8.34
CA GLU A 308 -28.74 10.71 7.21
C GLU A 308 -28.20 9.33 7.63
N LEU A 309 -29.09 8.46 8.11
CA LEU A 309 -28.72 7.14 8.63
C LEU A 309 -28.37 6.16 7.50
N LEU A 310 -27.23 5.48 7.64
CA LEU A 310 -26.72 4.54 6.63
C LEU A 310 -27.70 3.40 6.35
N THR A 311 -28.42 2.93 7.37
CA THR A 311 -29.42 1.86 7.23
C THR A 311 -30.57 2.25 6.31
N ASP A 312 -30.97 3.52 6.32
CA ASP A 312 -32.09 4.00 5.51
C ASP A 312 -31.59 4.41 4.12
N LEU A 313 -30.43 5.05 4.04
CA LEU A 313 -29.76 5.36 2.78
C LEU A 313 -29.50 4.12 1.92
N ARG A 314 -29.12 2.98 2.52
CA ARG A 314 -28.96 1.72 1.77
C ARG A 314 -30.27 1.10 1.28
N LYS A 315 -31.37 1.29 2.01
CA LYS A 315 -32.69 0.83 1.56
C LYS A 315 -33.16 1.63 0.35
N GLU A 316 -32.93 2.93 0.36
CA GLU A 316 -33.34 3.84 -0.72
C GLU A 316 -32.37 3.79 -1.92
N ASN A 317 -31.09 3.48 -1.68
CA ASN A 317 -30.03 3.40 -2.69
C ASN A 317 -29.34 2.03 -2.68
N PRO A 318 -30.06 0.95 -3.08
CA PRO A 318 -29.50 -0.38 -3.07
C PRO A 318 -28.24 -0.43 -3.94
N ASN A 319 -27.21 -1.13 -3.45
CA ASN A 319 -25.96 -1.39 -4.17
C ASN A 319 -25.09 -0.15 -4.49
N GLN A 320 -25.41 1.04 -3.99
CA GLN A 320 -24.61 2.25 -4.23
C GLN A 320 -23.61 2.57 -3.11
N ILE A 321 -23.79 1.96 -1.93
CA ILE A 321 -22.94 2.15 -0.76
C ILE A 321 -22.41 0.78 -0.33
N CYS A 322 -21.08 0.63 -0.26
CA CYS A 322 -20.44 -0.62 0.15
C CYS A 322 -20.89 -1.09 1.54
N ASP A 323 -20.81 -2.40 1.82
CA ASP A 323 -21.27 -3.03 3.07
C ASP A 323 -20.58 -2.50 4.33
N THR A 324 -19.33 -2.07 4.20
CA THR A 324 -18.55 -1.50 5.29
C THR A 324 -17.85 -0.23 4.81
N PRO A 325 -18.53 0.93 4.84
CA PRO A 325 -17.93 2.19 4.48
C PRO A 325 -16.84 2.56 5.47
N LEU A 326 -15.78 3.15 4.94
CA LEU A 326 -14.59 3.50 5.70
C LEU A 326 -14.61 4.96 6.15
N TYR A 327 -15.26 5.81 5.35
CA TYR A 327 -15.37 7.24 5.60
C TYR A 327 -16.79 7.72 5.43
N ILE A 328 -17.09 8.81 6.13
CA ILE A 328 -18.26 9.63 5.90
C ILE A 328 -17.78 11.08 5.81
N ASP A 329 -18.17 11.78 4.75
CA ASP A 329 -18.00 13.22 4.57
C ASP A 329 -19.39 13.83 4.70
N VAL A 330 -19.55 14.80 5.60
CA VAL A 330 -20.83 15.44 5.93
C VAL A 330 -20.69 16.94 5.73
N ARG A 331 -21.57 17.51 4.92
CA ARG A 331 -21.56 18.92 4.57
C ARG A 331 -22.94 19.49 4.54
N THR A 332 -23.05 20.79 4.75
CA THR A 332 -24.31 21.49 4.58
C THR A 332 -24.74 21.45 3.11
N VAL A 333 -26.04 21.36 2.86
CA VAL A 333 -26.59 21.30 1.50
C VAL A 333 -26.37 22.62 0.76
N ASP A 334 -26.59 23.74 1.45
CA ASP A 334 -26.64 25.10 0.90
C ASP A 334 -25.25 25.67 0.52
N THR A 335 -24.29 25.51 1.41
CA THR A 335 -22.98 26.17 1.35
C THR A 335 -21.84 25.16 1.19
N ASN A 336 -22.16 23.86 1.27
CA ASN A 336 -21.18 22.78 1.21
C ASN A 336 -20.10 22.90 2.32
N GLN A 337 -20.47 23.51 3.44
CA GLN A 337 -19.62 23.72 4.59
C GLN A 337 -19.48 22.39 5.37
N PRO A 338 -18.27 21.94 5.70
CA PRO A 338 -18.08 20.76 6.53
C PRO A 338 -18.74 20.91 7.90
N ILE A 339 -19.37 19.85 8.43
CA ILE A 339 -20.00 19.87 9.76
C ILE A 339 -19.07 20.42 10.85
N THR A 340 -17.77 20.13 10.75
CA THR A 340 -16.74 20.58 11.71
C THR A 340 -16.60 22.10 11.80
N GLN A 341 -17.06 22.85 10.80
CA GLN A 341 -16.98 24.30 10.75
C GLN A 341 -18.31 25.00 11.07
N THR A 342 -19.41 24.25 11.17
CA THR A 342 -20.76 24.81 11.44
C THR A 342 -20.96 25.17 12.90
N GLY A 343 -20.19 24.56 13.81
CA GLY A 343 -20.37 24.68 15.25
C GLY A 343 -21.55 23.88 15.83
N GLN A 344 -22.27 23.11 15.01
CA GLN A 344 -23.37 22.26 15.46
C GLN A 344 -22.88 20.93 16.03
N GLN A 345 -23.55 20.45 17.08
CA GLN A 345 -23.26 19.15 17.68
C GLN A 345 -23.92 18.04 16.86
N HIS A 346 -23.15 17.02 16.50
CA HIS A 346 -23.68 15.83 15.85
C HIS A 346 -23.99 14.76 16.89
N HIS A 347 -25.15 14.13 16.76
CA HIS A 347 -25.53 12.98 17.56
C HIS A 347 -24.87 11.69 17.03
N ILE A 348 -24.85 11.52 15.71
CA ILE A 348 -24.17 10.43 15.01
C ILE A 348 -23.26 11.05 13.95
N TYR A 349 -22.00 10.59 13.89
CA TYR A 349 -21.04 10.90 12.82
C TYR A 349 -20.14 9.67 12.65
N SER A 350 -20.61 8.71 11.86
CA SER A 350 -20.01 7.38 11.80
C SER A 350 -20.18 6.79 10.40
N PRO A 351 -19.11 6.27 9.78
CA PRO A 351 -19.22 5.67 8.45
C PRO A 351 -20.06 4.39 8.42
N THR A 352 -20.28 3.74 9.58
CA THR A 352 -21.08 2.51 9.68
C THR A 352 -22.50 2.73 10.19
N GLU A 353 -22.84 3.95 10.63
CA GLU A 353 -24.19 4.30 11.12
C GLU A 353 -24.83 5.45 10.34
N GLY A 354 -24.02 6.32 9.73
CA GLY A 354 -24.47 7.52 9.01
C GLY A 354 -24.18 8.80 9.78
N PHE A 355 -25.07 9.78 9.61
CA PHE A 355 -25.04 11.04 10.32
C PHE A 355 -26.39 11.36 10.92
N ALA A 356 -26.39 12.04 12.07
CA ALA A 356 -27.60 12.61 12.63
C ALA A 356 -27.27 13.88 13.42
N CYS A 357 -27.99 14.96 13.12
CA CYS A 357 -28.06 16.14 13.94
C CYS A 357 -29.43 16.18 14.62
N ARG A 358 -29.48 16.39 15.93
CA ARG A 358 -30.76 16.54 16.66
C ARG A 358 -31.00 18.00 17.02
N ASN A 359 -32.22 18.47 16.77
CA ASN A 359 -32.63 19.86 17.04
C ASN A 359 -32.55 20.20 18.55
N ASP A 360 -32.84 19.26 19.44
CA ASP A 360 -32.82 19.45 20.89
C ASP A 360 -31.40 19.52 21.50
N ALA A 361 -30.41 18.96 20.81
CA ALA A 361 -29.00 18.99 21.20
C ALA A 361 -28.29 20.30 20.79
N GLN A 362 -28.91 21.13 19.94
CA GLN A 362 -28.29 22.36 19.45
C GLN A 362 -28.55 23.55 20.38
N LYS A 363 -27.52 24.37 20.61
CA LYS A 363 -27.64 25.62 21.38
C LYS A 363 -28.25 26.73 20.52
N GLY A 364 -29.58 26.85 20.54
CA GLY A 364 -30.29 28.04 20.10
C GLY A 364 -30.62 28.14 18.60
N CYS A 365 -30.31 27.12 17.79
CA CYS A 365 -30.70 27.02 16.39
C CYS A 365 -31.14 25.59 16.07
N ARG A 366 -32.00 25.39 15.06
CA ARG A 366 -32.24 24.05 14.50
C ARG A 366 -30.99 23.56 13.78
N CYS A 367 -30.90 22.26 13.56
CA CYS A 367 -29.94 21.66 12.65
C CYS A 367 -29.96 22.42 11.31
N GLN A 368 -28.77 22.61 10.75
CA GLN A 368 -28.66 22.92 9.33
C GLN A 368 -29.02 21.68 8.53
N ASP A 369 -29.22 21.87 7.24
CA ASP A 369 -29.53 20.84 6.28
C ASP A 369 -28.22 20.20 5.78
N TYR A 370 -28.05 18.90 5.96
CA TYR A 370 -26.81 18.15 5.75
C TYR A 370 -26.99 17.02 4.76
N LYS A 371 -25.98 16.88 3.91
CA LYS A 371 -25.79 15.74 3.02
C LYS A 371 -24.55 14.95 3.41
N VAL A 372 -24.58 13.66 3.14
CA VAL A 372 -23.49 12.72 3.41
C VAL A 372 -23.00 12.02 2.16
N ARG A 373 -21.73 11.65 2.12
CA ARG A 373 -21.23 10.64 1.19
C ARG A 373 -20.26 9.71 1.90
N PHE A 374 -20.09 8.52 1.34
CA PHE A 374 -19.31 7.47 1.96
C PHE A 374 -18.06 7.18 1.15
N GLY A 375 -16.93 7.01 1.84
CA GLY A 375 -15.70 6.53 1.23
C GLY A 375 -15.63 5.02 1.35
N CYS A 376 -15.61 4.33 0.21
CA CYS A 376 -15.55 2.88 0.09
C CYS A 376 -14.20 2.43 -0.47
N PRO A 377 -13.76 1.20 -0.20
CA PRO A 377 -12.68 0.59 -0.97
C PRO A 377 -13.05 0.55 -2.45
N CYS A 378 -12.17 1.00 -3.35
CA CYS A 378 -12.48 1.02 -4.79
C CYS A 378 -12.74 -0.36 -5.42
N ASN A 379 -12.31 -1.45 -4.77
CA ASN A 379 -12.52 -2.83 -5.25
C ASN A 379 -13.79 -3.50 -4.68
N CYS A 380 -14.75 -2.75 -4.12
CA CYS A 380 -16.04 -3.33 -3.79
C CYS A 380 -16.78 -3.72 -5.08
N THR A 381 -16.63 -4.98 -5.48
CA THR A 381 -17.59 -5.63 -6.38
C THR A 381 -18.93 -5.62 -5.67
N VAL A 382 -19.81 -4.75 -6.13
CA VAL A 382 -21.23 -4.83 -5.87
C VAL A 382 -21.65 -6.27 -6.16
N HIS A 383 -22.16 -6.99 -5.15
CA HIS A 383 -22.77 -8.30 -5.37
C HIS A 383 -23.94 -8.10 -6.34
N LEU A 384 -23.68 -8.31 -7.63
CA LEU A 384 -24.73 -8.56 -8.60
C LEU A 384 -25.28 -9.92 -8.21
N GLU A 385 -26.46 -9.95 -7.62
CA GLU A 385 -27.24 -11.18 -7.58
C GLU A 385 -27.39 -11.68 -9.03
N ASP A 386 -26.99 -12.93 -9.24
CA ASP A 386 -27.07 -13.68 -10.50
C ASP A 386 -28.41 -13.49 -11.22
N PRO A 387 -28.41 -13.17 -12.52
CA PRO A 387 -29.45 -13.62 -13.41
C PRO A 387 -29.05 -15.00 -13.99
N LEU A 388 -29.29 -16.05 -13.23
CA LEU A 388 -29.56 -17.37 -13.81
C LEU A 388 -30.88 -17.29 -14.57
N GLN A 389 -30.84 -17.40 -15.91
CA GLN A 389 -31.91 -17.69 -16.92
C GLN A 389 -31.74 -16.73 -18.12
N ILE A 390 -31.47 -17.12 -19.37
CA ILE A 390 -32.08 -18.15 -20.23
C ILE A 390 -31.07 -18.44 -21.35
N TYR A 391 -30.70 -19.70 -21.58
CA TYR A 391 -30.65 -20.29 -22.92
C TYR A 391 -30.84 -21.80 -22.80
N GLY A 392 -31.98 -22.26 -23.28
CA GLY A 392 -32.21 -23.60 -23.79
C GLY A 392 -33.32 -23.51 -24.84
N PRO A 393 -33.56 -24.54 -25.65
CA PRO A 393 -32.73 -25.71 -25.95
C PRO A 393 -31.82 -25.53 -27.18
#